data_AF-A0A955ZNY2-F1
#
_entry.id   AF-A0A955ZNY2-F1
#
_cell.length_a   1.000
_cell.length_b   1.000
_cell.length_c   1.000
_cell.angle_alpha   90.00
_cell.angle_beta   90.00
_cell.angle_gamma   90.00
#
_symmetry.space_group_name_H-M   'P 1'
#
loop_
_entity.id
_entity.type
_entity.pdbx_description
1 polymer ?
#
loop_
_entity_poly.entity_id
_entity_poly.type
_entity_poly.pdbx_seq_one_letter_code
_entity_poly.pdbx_strand_id
1 'polypeptide(L)' 'MWIEEMDTIQTWVNGEEIILKKVGKEYSYRPANETGNWMQGLPHGMVWGDAQILFKDSL' A
#
# COMPACT_ATOMS: atom_id res chain seq x y z
N MET A 1 -20.67 8.87 -11.13
CA MET A 1 -19.39 9.28 -10.53
C MET A 1 -18.77 7.99 -10.04
N TRP A 2 -17.80 7.44 -10.76
CA TRP A 2 -17.12 6.20 -10.37
C TRP A 2 -16.23 6.57 -9.20
N ILE A 3 -16.61 6.17 -7.99
CA ILE A 3 -15.74 6.30 -6.82
C ILE A 3 -14.71 5.21 -7.02
N GLU A 4 -13.50 5.57 -7.43
CA GLU A 4 -12.38 4.64 -7.41
C GLU A 4 -12.19 4.20 -5.96
N GLU A 5 -12.34 2.90 -5.70
CA GLU A 5 -12.14 2.34 -4.36
C GLU A 5 -10.71 2.64 -3.93
N MET A 6 -10.62 3.45 -2.87
CA MET A 6 -9.37 3.89 -2.27
C MET A 6 -9.25 3.23 -0.91
N ASP A 7 -8.37 2.24 -0.83
CA ASP A 7 -8.09 1.52 0.40
C ASP A 7 -6.71 1.89 0.93
N THR A 8 -6.60 2.02 2.25
CA THR A 8 -5.31 2.24 2.92
C THR A 8 -5.15 1.28 4.08
N ILE A 9 -3.98 0.66 4.18
CA ILE A 9 -3.61 -0.24 5.27
C ILE A 9 -2.25 0.14 5.83
N GLN A 10 -2.12 0.09 7.15
CA GLN A 10 -0.85 0.27 7.84
C GLN A 10 -0.28 -1.10 8.15
N THR A 11 1.00 -1.31 7.81
CA THR A 11 1.69 -2.58 7.97
C THR A 11 3.18 -2.35 8.25
N TRP A 12 3.87 -3.42 8.63
CA TRP A 12 5.31 -3.42 8.88
C TRP A 12 6.03 -4.17 7.76
N VAL A 13 6.97 -3.53 7.09
CA VAL A 13 7.80 -4.15 6.05
C VAL A 13 9.25 -3.83 6.33
N ASN A 14 10.08 -4.88 6.33
CA ASN A 14 11.52 -4.76 6.51
C ASN A 14 11.98 -3.97 7.75
N GLY A 15 11.19 -4.05 8.84
CA GLY A 15 11.48 -3.34 10.10
C GLY A 15 11.00 -1.89 10.15
N GLU A 16 10.34 -1.41 9.10
CA GLU A 16 9.78 -0.06 9.02
C GLU A 16 8.26 -0.12 9.00
N GLU A 17 7.61 0.80 9.71
CA GLU A 17 6.18 0.96 9.67
C GLU A 17 5.78 1.83 8.48
N ILE A 18 4.88 1.32 7.65
CA ILE A 18 4.50 1.93 6.39
C ILE A 18 2.99 1.86 6.20
N ILE A 19 2.47 2.87 5.50
CA ILE A 19 1.09 2.93 5.06
C ILE A 19 1.09 2.63 3.57
N LEU A 20 0.42 1.55 3.18
CA LEU A 20 0.10 1.25 1.79
C LEU A 20 -1.26 1.81 1.43
N LYS A 21 -1.38 2.29 0.21
CA LYS A 21 -2.58 2.78 -0.43
C LYS A 21 -2.78 2.04 -1.73
N LYS A 22 -4.00 1.58 -1.96
CA LYS A 22 -4.46 1.00 -3.21
C LYS A 22 -5.50 1.93 -3.82
N VAL A 23 -5.35 2.23 -5.10
CA VAL A 23 -6.34 2.95 -5.91
C VAL A 23 -6.54 2.13 -7.18
N GLY A 24 -7.68 1.44 -7.28
CA GLY A 24 -7.92 0.51 -8.38
C GLY A 24 -6.89 -0.64 -8.42
N LYS A 25 -5.96 -0.59 -9.36
CA LYS A 25 -4.86 -1.58 -9.54
C LYS A 25 -3.47 -1.02 -9.20
N GLU A 26 -3.40 0.24 -8.81
CA GLU A 26 -2.14 0.90 -8.46
C GLU A 26 -1.92 0.90 -6.96
N TYR A 27 -0.66 0.70 -6.58
CA TYR A 27 -0.21 0.77 -5.20
C TYR A 27 0.65 2.01 -5.00
N SER A 28 0.59 2.56 -3.80
CA SER A 28 1.50 3.59 -3.34
C SER A 28 1.77 3.35 -1.86
N TYR A 29 2.92 3.78 -1.38
CA TYR A 29 3.29 3.61 0.01
C TYR A 29 3.98 4.86 0.56
N ARG A 30 3.96 5.00 1.88
CA ARG A 30 4.77 5.99 2.59
C ARG A 30 5.12 5.46 3.99
N PRO A 31 6.22 5.91 4.60
CA PRO A 31 6.48 5.63 6.01
C PRO A 31 5.36 6.19 6.90
N ALA A 32 4.94 5.43 7.91
CA ALA A 32 3.88 5.88 8.82
C ALA A 32 4.35 7.00 9.77
N ASN A 33 5.65 7.01 10.06
CA ASN A 33 6.32 8.00 10.89
C ASN A 33 6.65 9.30 10.13
N GLU A 34 6.55 9.32 8.80
CA GLU A 34 6.78 10.50 7.97
C GLU A 34 5.49 10.99 7.33
N THR A 35 5.13 12.25 7.62
CA THR A 35 4.09 12.97 6.88
C THR A 35 4.66 13.47 5.55
N GLY A 36 4.96 12.52 4.66
CA GLY A 36 5.61 12.76 3.37
C GLY A 36 4.76 12.46 2.14
N ASN A 37 5.41 12.58 0.98
CA ASN A 37 4.84 12.21 -0.31
C ASN A 37 4.63 10.70 -0.40
N TRP A 38 3.57 10.29 -1.08
CA TRP A 38 3.35 8.89 -1.43
C TRP A 38 4.33 8.49 -2.53
N MET A 39 5.05 7.40 -2.31
CA MET A 39 5.89 6.75 -3.31
C MET A 39 5.01 5.79 -4.10
N GLN A 40 5.01 5.90 -5.44
CA GLN A 40 4.31 4.93 -6.28
C GLN A 40 4.99 3.56 -6.21
N GLY A 41 4.19 2.49 -6.20
CA GLY A 41 4.66 1.11 -6.15
C GLY A 41 4.56 0.50 -4.76
N LEU A 42 5.49 -0.42 -4.49
CA LEU A 42 5.55 -1.18 -3.24
C LEU A 42 6.82 -0.83 -2.45
N PRO A 43 6.74 -0.86 -1.11
CA PRO A 43 7.89 -0.64 -0.24
C PRO A 43 8.95 -1.72 -0.46
N HIS A 44 10.20 -1.37 -0.21
CA HIS A 44 11.31 -2.31 -0.36
C HIS A 44 11.14 -3.50 0.60
N GLY A 45 11.15 -4.72 0.05
CA GLY A 45 10.91 -5.95 0.82
C GLY A 45 9.46 -6.46 0.80
N MET A 46 8.53 -5.75 0.16
CA MET A 46 7.19 -6.25 -0.13
C MET A 46 7.07 -6.67 -1.59
N VAL A 47 6.52 -7.85 -1.83
CA VAL A 47 6.17 -8.29 -3.19
C VAL A 47 4.69 -8.10 -3.47
N TRP A 48 4.31 -8.13 -4.75
CA TRP A 48 2.93 -7.91 -5.17
C TRP A 48 1.93 -8.87 -4.53
N GLY A 49 2.32 -10.14 -4.35
CA GLY A 49 1.48 -11.14 -3.67
C GLY A 49 1.17 -10.76 -2.21
N ASP A 50 2.13 -10.20 -1.47
CA ASP A 50 1.90 -9.75 -0.10
C ASP A 50 0.89 -8.59 -0.07
N ALA A 51 1.03 -7.64 -0.99
CA ALA A 51 0.11 -6.52 -1.13
C ALA A 51 -1.31 -6.99 -1.47
N GLN A 52 -1.47 -7.93 -2.40
CA GLN A 52 -2.78 -8.50 -2.72
C GLN A 52 -3.44 -9.16 -1.50
N ILE A 53 -2.68 -9.92 -0.70
CA ILE A 53 -3.18 -10.55 0.53
C ILE A 53 -3.64 -9.48 1.54
N LEU A 54 -2.85 -8.41 1.72
CA LEU A 54 -3.20 -7.32 2.64
C LEU A 54 -4.49 -6.61 2.27
N PHE A 55 -4.70 -6.35 0.98
CA PHE A 55 -5.91 -5.73 0.46
C PHE A 55 -7.06 -6.74 0.25
N LYS A 56 -6.86 -8.01 0.62
CA LYS A 56 -7.81 -9.11 0.38
C LYS A 56 -8.31 -9.15 -1.07
N ASP A 57 -7.44 -8.77 -1.99
CA ASP A 57 -7.71 -8.80 -3.42
C ASP A 57 -7.83 -10.27 -3.81
N SER A 58 -9.08 -10.73 -3.94
CA SER A 58 -9.38 -12.09 -4.34
C SER A 58 -9.27 -12.14 -5.87
N LEU A 59 -8.40 -13.01 -6.38
CA LEU A 59 -8.19 -13.31 -7.81
C LEU A 59 -9.52 -13.51 -8.57
#